data_AF-A0A022QKU1-F1
#
_entry.id   AF-A0A022QKU1-F1
#
_cell.length_a   1.000
_cell.length_b   1.000
_cell.length_c   1.000
_cell.angle_alpha   90.00
_cell.angle_beta   90.00
_cell.angle_gamma   90.00
#
_symmetry.space_group_name_H-M   'P 1'
#
loop_
_entity.id
_entity.type
_entity.pdbx_description
1 polymer ?
#
loop_
_entity_poly.entity_id
_entity_poly.type
_entity_poly.pdbx_seq_one_letter_code
_entity_poly.pdbx_strand_id
1 'polypeptide(L)'
;PPYVLFFSHENPDYGNILMFMNIDEPSMNIFPWNIDKQSNPISVKQSFTGKRYFRWLLFQISSTKHGSLFLLENGLLVFVWDESREVLTLQRLDFGNALFFL
;
A
#
# COMPACT_ATOMS: atom_id res chain seq x y z
N PRO A 1 -10.36 5.69 14.64
CA PRO A 1 -10.26 5.52 13.17
C PRO A 1 -10.04 4.04 12.82
N PRO A 2 -10.78 3.47 11.86
CA PRO A 2 -10.58 2.09 11.42
C PRO A 2 -9.29 2.01 10.61
N TYR A 3 -8.20 1.63 11.26
CA TYR A 3 -6.94 1.38 10.59
C TYR A 3 -6.92 -0.02 10.01
N VAL A 4 -6.62 -0.16 8.71
CA VAL A 4 -6.35 -1.45 8.08
C VAL A 4 -4.84 -1.67 8.06
N LEU A 5 -4.41 -2.85 8.51
CA LEU A 5 -3.02 -3.28 8.52
C LEU A 5 -2.72 -4.14 7.28
N PHE A 6 -1.72 -3.73 6.51
CA PHE A 6 -1.19 -4.53 5.40
C PHE A 6 0.20 -5.05 5.74
N PHE A 7 0.46 -6.32 5.43
CA PHE A 7 1.78 -6.94 5.47
C PHE A 7 2.31 -7.01 4.04
N SER A 8 3.49 -6.44 3.80
CA SER A 8 4.22 -6.65 2.56
C SER A 8 5.26 -7.76 2.78
N HIS A 9 5.28 -8.76 1.90
CA HIS A 9 6.38 -9.72 1.81
C HIS A 9 7.49 -9.13 0.93
N GLU A 10 8.06 -8.00 1.34
CA GLU A 10 9.27 -7.48 0.73
C GLU A 10 10.47 -8.02 1.51
N ASN A 11 11.21 -8.92 0.85
CA ASN A 11 12.53 -9.47 1.19
C ASN A 11 12.77 -9.82 2.68
N PRO A 12 12.94 -11.11 3.06
CA PRO A 12 13.16 -11.53 4.45
C PRO A 12 14.38 -10.88 5.14
N ASP A 13 15.29 -10.27 4.38
CA ASP A 13 16.47 -9.58 4.90
C ASP A 13 16.19 -8.26 5.63
N TYR A 14 15.01 -7.63 5.42
CA TYR A 14 14.78 -6.23 5.81
C TYR A 14 13.71 -6.01 6.91
N GLY A 15 13.04 -7.07 7.35
CA GLY A 15 12.09 -7.04 8.47
C GLY A 15 10.63 -6.81 8.06
N ASN A 16 9.73 -6.77 9.04
CA ASN A 16 8.30 -6.66 8.79
C ASN A 16 7.91 -5.23 8.44
N ILE A 17 7.31 -5.06 7.27
CA ILE A 17 6.74 -3.78 6.82
C ILE A 17 5.29 -3.70 7.27
N LEU A 18 4.96 -2.68 8.06
CA LEU A 18 3.59 -2.41 8.50
C LEU A 18 3.09 -1.13 7.84
N MET A 19 1.91 -1.21 7.24
CA MET A 19 1.26 -0.05 6.64
C MET A 19 -0.06 0.24 7.33
N PHE A 20 -0.25 1.49 7.77
CA PHE A 20 -1.46 1.96 8.44
C PHE A 20 -2.20 2.93 7.52
N MET A 21 -3.46 2.63 7.27
CA MET A 21 -4.33 3.41 6.39
C MET A 21 -5.48 4.02 7.17
N ASN A 22 -5.70 5.33 7.03
CA ASN A 22 -6.88 5.97 7.59
C ASN A 22 -8.01 5.93 6.55
N ILE A 23 -8.95 5.02 6.70
CA ILE A 23 -10.03 4.85 5.71
C ILE A 23 -11.14 5.91 5.82
N ASP A 24 -11.16 6.68 6.90
CA ASP A 24 -12.09 7.80 7.08
C ASP A 24 -11.60 9.08 6.37
N GLU A 25 -10.34 9.10 5.93
CA GLU A 25 -9.68 10.28 5.36
C GLU A 25 -9.37 10.05 3.88
N PRO A 26 -10.16 10.62 2.96
CA PRO A 26 -9.92 10.47 1.55
C PRO A 26 -8.64 11.19 1.14
N SER A 27 -7.86 10.59 0.24
CA SER A 27 -6.68 11.24 -0.30
C SER A 27 -7.04 12.12 -1.51
N MET A 28 -6.51 13.34 -1.53
CA MET A 28 -6.63 14.27 -2.66
C MET A 28 -5.59 13.99 -3.77
N ASN A 29 -4.71 13.01 -3.57
CA ASN A 29 -3.69 12.68 -4.56
C ASN A 29 -4.30 12.02 -5.80
N ILE A 30 -3.74 12.35 -6.95
CA ILE A 30 -4.12 11.76 -8.23
C ILE A 30 -3.29 10.51 -8.48
N PHE A 31 -3.96 9.41 -8.83
CA PHE A 31 -3.31 8.16 -9.17
C PHE A 31 -2.39 8.36 -10.39
N PRO A 32 -1.12 7.92 -10.32
CA PRO A 32 -0.16 8.08 -11.41
C PRO A 32 -0.44 7.07 -12.52
N TRP A 33 -1.52 7.25 -13.28
CA TRP A 33 -1.67 6.55 -14.55
C TRP A 33 -0.45 6.85 -15.41
N ASN A 34 0.36 5.83 -15.68
CA ASN A 34 1.49 5.99 -16.58
C ASN A 34 0.92 6.39 -17.95
N ILE A 35 1.46 7.45 -18.53
CA ILE A 35 0.99 8.07 -19.78
C ILE A 35 1.36 7.20 -21.00
N ASP A 36 1.68 5.93 -20.77
CA ASP A 36 1.90 4.95 -21.82
C ASP A 36 0.54 4.69 -22.48
N LYS A 37 0.40 5.23 -23.69
CA LYS A 37 -0.80 5.26 -24.56
C LYS A 37 -1.44 3.89 -24.85
N GLN A 38 -0.91 2.82 -24.28
CA GLN A 38 -1.35 1.42 -24.45
C GLN A 38 -2.02 0.85 -23.19
N SER A 39 -1.98 1.56 -22.05
CA SER A 39 -2.69 1.12 -20.85
C SER A 39 -4.14 1.57 -20.88
N ASN A 40 -5.07 0.67 -20.61
CA ASN A 40 -6.47 1.03 -20.39
C ASN A 40 -6.59 1.58 -18.96
N PRO A 41 -6.87 2.89 -18.78
CA PRO A 41 -6.97 3.46 -17.44
C PRO A 41 -8.14 2.82 -16.71
N ILE A 42 -7.86 2.24 -15.55
CA ILE A 42 -8.91 1.73 -14.65
C ILE A 42 -9.37 2.91 -13.80
N SER A 43 -10.67 3.08 -13.60
CA SER A 43 -11.11 4.18 -12.73
C SER A 43 -10.72 3.92 -11.28
N VAL A 44 -10.34 5.00 -10.58
CA VAL A 44 -10.16 4.97 -9.13
C VAL A 44 -11.55 5.02 -8.49
N LYS A 45 -11.88 4.00 -7.71
CA LYS A 45 -13.13 3.95 -6.95
C LYS A 45 -13.04 4.81 -5.70
N GLN A 46 -11.96 4.67 -4.94
CA GLN A 46 -11.71 5.41 -3.69
C GLN A 46 -10.21 5.61 -3.47
N SER A 47 -9.85 6.66 -2.74
CA SER A 47 -8.49 6.98 -2.34
C SER A 47 -8.43 7.31 -0.85
N PHE A 48 -7.36 6.93 -0.17
CA PHE A 48 -7.20 7.10 1.28
C PHE A 48 -5.80 7.59 1.63
N THR A 49 -5.69 8.41 2.66
CA THR A 49 -4.40 8.87 3.19
C THR A 49 -3.73 7.76 3.98
N GLY A 50 -2.47 7.48 3.65
CA GLY A 50 -1.70 6.38 4.22
C GLY A 50 -0.38 6.79 4.82
N LYS A 51 0.03 6.06 5.87
CA LYS A 51 1.37 6.16 6.45
C LYS A 51 1.97 4.76 6.55
N ARG A 52 3.15 4.58 5.99
CA ARG A 52 3.93 3.36 6.21
C ARG A 52 4.88 3.56 7.36
N TYR A 53 4.86 2.58 8.25
CA TYR A 53 5.83 2.42 9.31
C TYR A 53 6.72 1.24 8.97
N PHE A 54 7.95 1.56 8.59
CA PHE A 54 8.96 0.54 8.40
C PHE A 54 9.79 0.42 9.66
N ARG A 55 9.90 -0.80 10.22
CA ARG A 55 10.82 -1.10 11.32
C ARG A 55 11.82 -2.16 10.88
N TRP A 56 13.07 -1.74 10.69
CA TRP A 56 14.20 -2.66 10.51
C TRP A 56 14.45 -3.39 11.82
N LEU A 57 14.35 -4.72 11.83
CA LEU A 57 14.58 -5.51 13.04
C LEU A 57 16.02 -5.32 13.57
N LEU A 58 16.99 -5.18 12.66
CA LEU A 58 18.42 -5.11 12.97
C LEU A 58 18.94 -3.71 13.29
N PHE A 59 18.29 -2.65 12.80
CA PHE A 59 18.84 -1.29 12.89
C PHE A 59 18.08 -0.36 13.84
N GLN A 60 16.92 -0.77 14.37
CA GLN A 60 16.01 0.09 15.17
C GLN A 60 15.66 1.44 14.50
N ILE A 61 15.91 1.56 13.20
CA ILE A 61 15.55 2.74 12.42
C ILE A 61 14.07 2.62 12.10
N SER A 62 13.28 3.54 12.62
CA SER A 62 11.90 3.76 12.18
C SER A 62 11.91 4.89 11.15
N SER A 63 11.50 4.59 9.92
CA SER A 63 11.15 5.65 8.97
C SER A 63 9.64 5.63 8.75
N THR A 64 9.05 6.82 8.80
CA THR A 64 7.67 7.03 8.37
C THR A 64 7.73 7.59 6.96
N LYS A 65 7.10 6.89 6.02
CA LYS A 65 6.93 7.40 4.66
C LYS A 65 5.44 7.61 4.40
N HIS A 66 5.13 8.74 3.79
CA HIS A 66 3.76 9.12 3.44
C HIS A 66 3.42 8.61 2.04
N GLY A 67 2.13 8.36 1.83
CA GLY A 67 1.61 7.97 0.53
C GLY A 67 0.09 7.87 0.54
N SER A 68 -0.45 7.40 -0.56
CA SER A 68 -1.88 7.26 -0.76
C SER A 68 -2.22 5.86 -1.24
N LEU A 69 -3.26 5.28 -0.65
CA LEU A 69 -3.84 4.03 -1.12
C LEU A 69 -5.00 4.33 -2.05
N PHE A 70 -5.08 3.58 -3.12
CA PHE A 70 -6.13 3.65 -4.12
C PHE A 70 -6.80 2.29 -4.22
N LEU A 71 -8.12 2.29 -4.19
CA LEU A 71 -8.95 1.16 -4.58
C LEU A 71 -9.41 1.41 -6.01
N LEU A 72 -9.01 0.55 -6.93
CA LEU A 72 -9.43 0.59 -8.32
C LEU A 72 -10.79 -0.11 -8.49
N GLU A 73 -11.54 0.23 -9.55
CA GLU A 73 -12.86 -0.37 -9.83
C GLU A 73 -12.82 -1.90 -9.98
N ASN A 74 -11.68 -2.46 -10.39
CA ASN A 74 -11.48 -3.91 -10.50
C ASN A 74 -11.14 -4.59 -9.16
N GLY A 75 -11.15 -3.85 -8.05
CA GLY A 75 -10.88 -4.36 -6.71
C GLY A 75 -9.40 -4.41 -6.32
N LEU A 76 -8.47 -4.00 -7.20
CA LEU A 76 -7.05 -3.91 -6.85
C LEU A 76 -6.81 -2.76 -5.86
N LEU A 77 -5.96 -3.04 -4.88
CA LEU A 77 -5.44 -2.04 -3.95
C LEU A 77 -4.03 -1.64 -4.37
N VAL A 78 -3.78 -0.35 -4.49
CA VAL A 78 -2.51 0.17 -4.97
C VAL A 78 -2.06 1.32 -4.07
N PHE A 79 -0.87 1.20 -3.50
CA PHE A 79 -0.27 2.24 -2.69
C PHE A 79 0.81 2.98 -3.48
N VAL A 80 0.78 4.32 -3.42
CA VAL A 80 1.72 5.18 -4.12
C VAL A 80 2.46 6.04 -3.11
N TRP A 81 3.79 6.02 -3.17
CA TRP A 81 4.64 6.87 -2.35
C TRP A 81 4.55 8.33 -2.78
N ASP A 82 4.44 9.25 -1.82
CA ASP A 82 4.36 10.69 -2.14
C ASP A 82 5.65 11.20 -2.79
N GLU A 83 6.81 10.83 -2.22
CA GLU A 83 8.13 11.33 -2.66
C GLU A 83 8.66 10.58 -3.89
N SER A 84 8.77 9.25 -3.83
CA SER A 84 9.39 8.46 -4.91
C SER A 84 8.43 8.17 -6.06
N ARG A 85 7.12 8.32 -5.84
CA ARG A 85 6.06 7.91 -6.78
C ARG A 85 6.09 6.43 -7.18
N GLU A 86 6.88 5.61 -6.47
CA GLU A 86 6.88 4.16 -6.62
C GLU A 86 5.49 3.60 -6.27
N VAL A 87 5.14 2.50 -6.91
CA VAL A 87 3.80 1.90 -6.84
C VAL A 87 3.90 0.50 -6.25
N LEU A 88 3.18 0.25 -5.17
CA LEU A 88 3.04 -1.07 -4.55
C LEU A 88 1.62 -1.59 -4.78
N THR A 89 1.49 -2.75 -5.40
CA THR A 89 0.19 -3.42 -5.53
C THR A 89 -0.02 -4.32 -4.32
N LEU A 90 -1.14 -4.15 -3.64
CA LEU A 90 -1.51 -4.91 -2.45
C LEU A 90 -2.61 -5.91 -2.81
N GLN A 91 -2.44 -7.14 -2.34
CA GLN A 91 -3.46 -8.17 -2.43
C GLN A 91 -3.99 -8.46 -1.03
N ARG A 92 -5.31 -8.47 -0.87
CA ARG A 92 -5.93 -8.97 0.35
C ARG A 92 -5.69 -10.48 0.43
N LEU A 93 -5.08 -10.92 1.52
CA LEU A 93 -5.00 -12.34 1.86
C LEU A 93 -6.19 -12.67 2.76
N ASP A 94 -7.08 -13.54 2.29
CA ASP A 94 -8.11 -14.11 3.16
C ASP A 94 -7.48 -15.24 3.99
N PHE A 95 -7.43 -15.04 5.30
CA PHE A 95 -6.74 -15.90 6.27
C PHE A 95 -7.45 -17.24 6.55
N GLY A 96 -8.09 -17.82 5.53
CA GLY A 96 -8.68 -19.17 5.60
C GLY A 96 -7.68 -20.29 5.27
N ASN A 97 -6.59 -19.98 4.56
CA ASN A 97 -5.60 -20.96 4.06
C ASN A 97 -4.13 -20.56 4.32
N ALA A 98 -3.87 -19.50 5.11
CA ALA A 98 -2.52 -18.93 5.30
C ALA A 98 -1.58 -19.75 6.20
N LEU A 99 -2.04 -20.88 6.76
CA LEU A 99 -1.22 -21.81 7.56
C LEU A 99 -0.10 -22.52 6.78
N PHE A 100 -0.06 -22.37 5.45
CA PHE A 100 0.97 -22.99 4.60
C PHE A 100 2.15 -22.07 4.24
N PHE A 101 2.18 -20.83 4.74
CA PHE A 101 3.21 -19.84 4.38
C PHE A 101 3.97 -19.24 5.58
N LEU A 102 3.87 -19.87 6.76
CA LEU A 102 4.69 -19.56 7.94
C LEU A 102 5.60 -20.74 8.30
#